data_AF-A0AA95H0H6-F1
#
_entry.id   AF-A0AA95H0H6-F1
#
_cell.length_a   1.000
_cell.length_b   1.000
_cell.length_c   1.000
_cell.angle_alpha   90.00
_cell.angle_beta   90.00
_cell.angle_gamma   90.00
#
_symmetry.space_group_name_H-M   'P 1'
#
loop_
_entity.id
_entity.type
_entity.pdbx_description
1 polymer ?
#
loop_
_entity_poly.entity_id
_entity_poly.type
_entity_poly.pdbx_seq_one_letter_code
_entity_poly.pdbx_strand_id
1 'polypeptide(L)'
;MSPRAAIEAYTEADFRQIRRAARRIVRAALARIRAARSEIENYLSVNPRPGETSFRKGPKAAKLAYIEAHGGVPRKPCGKVRYTSCAGLVSELHPSRLEAEAMAILMMCMTGLNASTVLGMTAEHTTATAPGELPALVTRGSKPRRGPRRSEMDLILSTRHKPRMDRDDYGSAHGVYDVALELGRDARQYLDYPDLIVYHSFSYRLGTPGSLGYRTPAVGLFCPLEGFPDKDGIPQRVDSRRLRRTFLELHQRPVAQTSSTLASTYLARDRTSLHTYQDVVAGALKGEVNRIRAENLSRTLSDEDCRAALDDAAGIAKKFGVSKEILGQVLTGRFDTVGTACVDNQHSPYSEQGKPCTASFLLCLTCPCSLTEPRHVPIQALMLTELRRRRIQMPPSHWDHRFAPAAARLEDVLQLQHADIAVEASRASDQDNRLVHALLENELEIP
;
A
#
# COMPACT_ATOMS: atom_id res chain seq x y z
N MET A 1 -0.54 -37.33 2.96
CA MET A 1 -0.33 -36.04 3.64
C MET A 1 -1.68 -35.39 3.86
N SER A 2 -2.18 -35.34 5.10
CA SER A 2 -3.43 -34.64 5.39
C SER A 2 -3.31 -33.17 4.99
N PRO A 3 -4.31 -32.58 4.31
CA PRO A 3 -4.30 -31.17 3.97
C PRO A 3 -4.17 -30.35 5.26
N ARG A 4 -3.14 -29.52 5.33
CA ARG A 4 -2.85 -28.66 6.47
C ARG A 4 -4.07 -27.76 6.72
N ALA A 5 -4.69 -27.89 7.90
CA ALA A 5 -5.90 -27.15 8.28
C ALA A 5 -5.75 -25.66 7.95
N ALA A 6 -6.78 -25.07 7.34
CA ALA A 6 -6.79 -23.67 6.98
C ALA A 6 -6.62 -22.81 8.25
N ILE A 7 -5.67 -21.88 8.25
CA ILE A 7 -5.41 -21.00 9.39
C ILE A 7 -6.55 -19.98 9.47
N GLU A 8 -7.44 -20.10 10.45
CA GLU A 8 -8.59 -19.22 10.63
C GLU A 8 -8.19 -17.84 11.16
N ALA A 9 -8.93 -16.80 10.76
CA ALA A 9 -8.76 -15.47 11.34
C ALA A 9 -9.16 -15.44 12.83
N TYR A 10 -8.65 -14.45 13.56
CA TYR A 10 -9.28 -14.00 14.80
C TYR A 10 -10.58 -13.27 14.51
N THR A 11 -11.52 -13.34 15.45
CA THR A 11 -12.71 -12.46 15.42
C THR A 11 -12.29 -10.99 15.59
N GLU A 12 -13.15 -10.05 15.20
CA GLU A 12 -12.86 -8.62 15.41
C GLU A 12 -12.72 -8.29 16.92
N ALA A 13 -13.50 -8.96 17.77
CA ALA A 13 -13.40 -8.82 19.23
C ALA A 13 -12.02 -9.25 19.74
N ASP A 14 -11.56 -10.45 19.34
CA ASP A 14 -10.24 -10.97 19.69
C ASP A 14 -9.13 -10.05 19.18
N PHE A 15 -9.22 -9.58 17.93
CA PHE A 15 -8.23 -8.69 17.34
C PHE A 15 -8.12 -7.36 18.13
N ARG A 16 -9.26 -6.79 18.53
CA ARG A 16 -9.28 -5.60 19.39
C ARG A 16 -8.69 -5.88 20.77
N GLN A 17 -8.96 -7.05 21.35
CA GLN A 17 -8.44 -7.46 22.65
C GLN A 17 -6.93 -7.67 22.62
N ILE A 18 -6.41 -8.42 21.64
CA ILE A 18 -4.98 -8.63 21.41
C ILE A 18 -4.26 -7.29 21.25
N ARG A 19 -4.79 -6.39 20.40
CA ARG A 19 -4.21 -5.05 20.20
C ARG A 19 -4.16 -4.24 21.50
N ARG A 20 -5.23 -4.28 22.31
CA ARG A 20 -5.28 -3.59 23.62
C ARG A 20 -4.29 -4.19 24.62
N ALA A 21 -4.18 -5.51 24.67
CA ALA A 21 -3.26 -6.21 25.56
C ALA A 21 -1.80 -5.91 25.21
N ALA A 22 -1.44 -6.03 23.93
CA ALA A 22 -0.10 -5.70 23.43
C ALA A 22 0.27 -4.24 23.72
N ARG A 23 -0.64 -3.30 23.45
CA ARG A 23 -0.45 -1.88 23.78
C ARG A 23 -0.21 -1.65 25.27
N ARG A 24 -0.94 -2.32 26.16
CA ARG A 24 -0.77 -2.18 27.61
C ARG A 24 0.63 -2.61 28.05
N ILE A 25 1.10 -3.76 27.54
CA ILE A 25 2.44 -4.30 27.83
C ILE A 25 3.52 -3.32 27.35
N VAL A 26 3.43 -2.88 26.09
CA VAL A 26 4.39 -1.94 25.50
C VAL A 26 4.43 -0.62 26.29
N ARG A 27 3.26 -0.07 26.66
CA ARG A 27 3.18 1.16 27.44
C ARG A 27 3.80 1.01 28.83
N ALA A 28 3.56 -0.11 29.50
CA ALA A 28 4.15 -0.41 30.80
C ALA A 28 5.68 -0.53 30.70
N ALA A 29 6.19 -1.21 29.66
CA ALA A 29 7.62 -1.33 29.40
C ALA A 29 8.28 0.04 29.18
N LEU A 30 7.67 0.90 28.37
CA LEU A 30 8.19 2.24 28.09
C LEU A 30 8.23 3.10 29.34
N ALA A 31 7.15 3.10 30.13
CA ALA A 31 7.08 3.84 31.39
C ALA A 31 8.14 3.35 32.39
N ARG A 32 8.31 2.03 32.52
CA ARG A 32 9.36 1.40 33.35
C ARG A 32 10.75 1.85 32.95
N ILE A 33 11.10 1.77 31.66
CA ILE A 33 12.43 2.15 31.16
C ILE A 33 12.70 3.65 31.35
N ARG A 34 11.71 4.52 31.05
CA ARG A 34 11.84 5.97 31.28
C ARG A 34 12.05 6.31 32.76
N ALA A 35 11.32 5.64 33.66
CA ALA A 35 11.50 5.82 35.10
C ALA A 35 12.91 5.38 35.55
N ALA A 36 13.37 4.22 35.09
CA ALA A 36 14.71 3.71 35.40
C ALA A 36 15.82 4.66 34.89
N ARG A 37 15.67 5.24 33.70
CA ARG A 37 16.61 6.25 33.17
C ARG A 37 16.61 7.54 33.98
N SER A 38 15.43 8.02 34.37
CA SER A 38 15.32 9.21 35.22
C SER A 38 16.02 8.99 36.58
N GLU A 39 15.93 7.79 37.16
CA GLU A 39 16.68 7.42 38.38
C GLU A 39 18.20 7.43 38.15
N ILE A 40 18.67 6.94 36.99
CA ILE A 40 20.09 6.94 36.64
C ILE A 40 20.62 8.37 36.47
N GLU A 41 19.94 9.21 35.69
CA GLU A 41 20.35 10.59 35.41
C GLU A 41 20.52 11.38 36.72
N ASN A 42 19.54 11.27 37.62
CA ASN A 42 19.61 11.89 38.95
C ASN A 42 20.81 11.37 39.75
N TYR A 43 21.09 10.07 39.72
CA TYR A 43 22.23 9.50 40.43
C TYR A 43 23.59 9.93 39.85
N LEU A 44 23.71 9.95 38.52
CA LEU A 44 24.95 10.32 37.82
C LEU A 44 25.30 11.80 37.99
N SER A 45 24.32 12.67 38.21
CA SER A 45 24.56 14.08 38.53
C SER A 45 25.40 14.27 39.81
N VAL A 46 25.34 13.30 40.74
CA VAL A 46 26.08 13.30 42.01
C VAL A 46 27.29 12.37 41.95
N ASN A 47 27.21 11.25 41.22
CA ASN A 47 28.25 10.22 41.15
C ASN A 47 28.57 9.84 39.68
N PRO A 48 29.47 10.56 39.00
CA PRO A 48 29.59 10.50 37.54
C PRO A 48 30.25 9.22 36.99
N ARG A 49 30.83 8.36 37.83
CA ARG A 49 31.53 7.13 37.39
C ARG A 49 31.22 5.93 38.29
N PRO A 50 30.11 5.21 38.06
CA PRO A 50 29.75 4.04 38.85
C PRO A 50 30.68 2.86 38.53
N GLY A 51 31.47 2.41 39.50
CA GLY A 51 32.30 1.21 39.39
C GLY A 51 31.60 -0.05 39.94
N GLU A 52 32.30 -1.19 39.93
CA GLU A 52 31.78 -2.45 40.48
C GLU A 52 31.43 -2.31 41.98
N THR A 53 32.15 -1.48 42.73
CA THR A 53 31.84 -1.16 44.14
C THR A 53 30.47 -0.50 44.29
N SER A 54 30.13 0.43 43.39
CA SER A 54 28.83 1.10 43.33
C SER A 54 27.71 0.11 42.99
N PHE A 55 27.95 -0.82 42.06
CA PHE A 55 27.01 -1.90 41.76
C PHE A 55 26.78 -2.81 42.99
N ARG A 56 27.84 -3.17 43.70
CA ARG A 56 27.75 -4.12 44.82
C ARG A 56 27.04 -3.54 46.04
N LYS A 57 27.39 -2.32 46.43
CA LYS A 57 26.96 -1.71 47.70
C LYS A 57 25.96 -0.56 47.55
N GLY A 58 25.82 -0.01 46.35
CA GLY A 58 25.01 1.17 46.10
C GLY A 58 23.52 0.90 46.02
N PRO A 59 22.71 1.98 45.97
CA PRO A 59 21.26 1.90 45.75
C PRO A 59 20.92 1.33 44.37
N LYS A 60 19.62 1.08 44.11
CA LYS A 60 19.12 0.61 42.80
C LYS A 60 19.67 1.46 41.65
N ALA A 61 19.60 2.78 41.75
CA ALA A 61 20.11 3.70 40.73
C ALA A 61 21.61 3.51 40.42
N ALA A 62 22.45 3.24 41.42
CA ALA A 62 23.88 2.96 41.21
C ALA A 62 24.10 1.65 40.42
N LYS A 63 23.26 0.64 40.68
CA LYS A 63 23.30 -0.64 39.96
C LYS A 63 22.84 -0.47 38.51
N LEU A 64 21.76 0.28 38.30
CA LEU A 64 21.24 0.59 36.98
C LEU A 64 22.24 1.42 36.16
N ALA A 65 22.87 2.42 36.76
CA ALA A 65 23.89 3.25 36.11
C ALA A 65 25.11 2.43 35.66
N TYR A 66 25.52 1.43 36.48
CA TYR A 66 26.55 0.48 36.05
C TYR A 66 26.06 -0.37 34.87
N ILE A 67 24.82 -0.87 34.88
CA ILE A 67 24.27 -1.68 33.78
C ILE A 67 24.20 -0.87 32.48
N GLU A 68 23.76 0.38 32.54
CA GLU A 68 23.73 1.27 31.38
C GLU A 68 25.14 1.44 30.77
N ALA A 69 26.14 1.67 31.60
CA ALA A 69 27.52 1.86 31.17
C ALA A 69 28.21 0.60 30.64
N HIS A 70 27.80 -0.60 31.07
CA HIS A 70 28.50 -1.86 30.77
C HIS A 70 27.65 -2.88 29.98
N GLY A 71 26.38 -2.58 29.73
CA GLY A 71 25.43 -3.44 29.03
C GLY A 71 24.97 -4.66 29.81
N GLY A 72 25.34 -4.78 31.09
CA GLY A 72 24.99 -5.94 31.90
C GLY A 72 25.54 -5.87 33.32
N VAL A 73 25.35 -6.97 34.04
CA VAL A 73 25.79 -7.12 35.43
C VAL A 73 27.27 -7.56 35.52
N PRO A 74 27.98 -7.29 36.64
CA PRO A 74 29.36 -7.73 36.82
C PRO A 74 29.56 -9.22 36.60
N ARG A 75 30.69 -9.58 35.97
CA ARG A 75 31.08 -10.95 35.65
C ARG A 75 32.38 -11.35 36.35
N LYS A 76 32.58 -12.66 36.51
CA LYS A 76 33.87 -13.25 36.89
C LYS A 76 34.81 -13.26 35.67
N PRO A 77 36.13 -13.38 35.85
CA PRO A 77 37.07 -13.51 34.73
C PRO A 77 36.72 -14.66 33.76
N CYS A 78 36.10 -15.74 34.26
CA CYS A 78 35.59 -16.85 33.45
C CYS A 78 34.27 -16.54 32.69
N GLY A 79 33.84 -15.28 32.65
CA GLY A 79 32.64 -14.82 31.92
C GLY A 79 31.30 -15.08 32.61
N LYS A 80 31.27 -15.89 33.68
CA LYS A 80 30.03 -16.15 34.45
C LYS A 80 29.56 -14.91 35.21
N VAL A 81 28.25 -14.71 35.27
CA VAL A 81 27.64 -13.66 36.09
C VAL A 81 28.05 -13.83 37.56
N ARG A 82 28.47 -12.73 38.20
CA ARG A 82 28.93 -12.72 39.60
C ARG A 82 27.76 -12.67 40.60
N TYR A 83 26.67 -12.01 40.22
CA TYR A 83 25.47 -11.80 41.06
C TYR A 83 24.22 -12.32 40.34
N THR A 84 23.82 -13.56 40.62
CA THR A 84 22.72 -14.25 39.91
C THR A 84 21.33 -13.70 40.24
N SER A 85 21.15 -13.08 41.41
CA SER A 85 19.90 -12.45 41.84
C SER A 85 19.61 -11.10 41.16
N CYS A 86 20.48 -10.63 40.26
CA CYS A 86 20.36 -9.34 39.58
C CYS A 86 19.63 -9.40 38.24
N ALA A 87 19.02 -10.54 37.88
CA ALA A 87 18.31 -10.74 36.63
C ALA A 87 17.25 -9.66 36.34
N GLY A 88 16.50 -9.28 37.39
CA GLY A 88 15.47 -8.25 37.29
C GLY A 88 16.00 -6.85 36.95
N LEU A 89 17.24 -6.53 37.31
CA LEU A 89 17.80 -5.18 37.12
C LEU A 89 18.07 -4.85 35.65
N VAL A 90 18.50 -5.83 34.85
CA VAL A 90 18.71 -5.60 33.42
C VAL A 90 17.37 -5.40 32.71
N SER A 91 16.36 -6.15 33.16
CA SER A 91 14.97 -5.99 32.71
C SER A 91 14.30 -4.71 33.22
N GLU A 92 14.96 -3.85 34.01
CA GLU A 92 14.47 -2.50 34.34
C GLU A 92 14.84 -1.48 33.25
N LEU A 93 15.92 -1.72 32.50
CA LEU A 93 16.42 -0.81 31.46
C LEU A 93 16.15 -1.30 30.04
N HIS A 94 15.93 -2.60 29.87
CA HIS A 94 15.74 -3.19 28.55
C HIS A 94 14.42 -3.95 28.45
N PRO A 95 13.86 -4.08 27.24
CA PRO A 95 12.68 -4.91 27.02
C PRO A 95 12.99 -6.37 27.32
N SER A 96 12.05 -7.05 27.94
CA SER A 96 11.98 -8.50 28.04
C SER A 96 11.47 -9.10 26.73
N ARG A 97 11.60 -10.43 26.60
CA ARG A 97 11.06 -11.16 25.44
C ARG A 97 9.56 -10.92 25.24
N LEU A 98 8.78 -10.91 26.32
CA LEU A 98 7.34 -10.68 26.27
C LEU A 98 7.01 -9.29 25.72
N GLU A 99 7.73 -8.26 26.18
CA GLU A 99 7.52 -6.87 25.76
C GLU A 99 7.92 -6.66 24.29
N ALA A 100 9.00 -7.29 23.83
CA ALA A 100 9.40 -7.25 22.43
C ALA A 100 8.44 -8.00 21.50
N GLU A 101 7.94 -9.17 21.91
CA GLU A 101 6.91 -9.88 21.13
C GLU A 101 5.57 -9.10 21.13
N ALA A 102 5.21 -8.44 22.24
CA ALA A 102 4.07 -7.53 22.29
C ALA A 102 4.23 -6.32 21.37
N MET A 103 5.45 -5.76 21.26
CA MET A 103 5.78 -4.73 20.28
C MET A 103 5.58 -5.22 18.84
N ALA A 104 6.07 -6.43 18.52
CA ALA A 104 5.87 -7.04 17.20
C ALA A 104 4.38 -7.24 16.88
N ILE A 105 3.60 -7.75 17.84
CA ILE A 105 2.14 -7.90 17.72
C ILE A 105 1.49 -6.55 17.44
N LEU A 106 1.83 -5.50 18.21
CA LEU A 106 1.24 -4.19 18.04
C LEU A 106 1.56 -3.62 16.65
N MET A 107 2.80 -3.72 16.19
CA MET A 107 3.23 -3.29 14.86
C MET A 107 2.49 -4.07 13.75
N MET A 108 2.31 -5.38 13.90
CA MET A 108 1.50 -6.19 12.97
C MET A 108 0.03 -5.74 12.94
N CYS A 109 -0.56 -5.44 14.09
CA CYS A 109 -1.93 -4.91 14.16
C CYS A 109 -2.08 -3.54 13.49
N MET A 110 -1.01 -2.75 13.43
CA MET A 110 -1.02 -1.43 12.79
C MET A 110 -0.77 -1.48 11.28
N THR A 111 0.08 -2.40 10.83
CA THR A 111 0.59 -2.42 9.46
C THR A 111 0.00 -3.53 8.60
N GLY A 112 -0.46 -4.62 9.21
CA GLY A 112 -0.84 -5.85 8.52
C GLY A 112 0.32 -6.63 7.92
N LEU A 113 1.57 -6.23 8.17
CA LEU A 113 2.76 -6.89 7.64
C LEU A 113 2.94 -8.31 8.19
N ASN A 114 3.74 -9.13 7.51
CA ASN A 114 4.10 -10.45 8.02
C ASN A 114 5.00 -10.29 9.25
N ALA A 115 4.95 -11.23 10.21
CA ALA A 115 5.87 -11.24 11.34
C ALA A 115 7.33 -11.19 10.91
N SER A 116 7.73 -11.96 9.88
CA SER A 116 9.10 -11.90 9.36
C SER A 116 9.50 -10.53 8.81
N THR A 117 8.55 -9.77 8.25
CA THR A 117 8.82 -8.41 7.77
C THR A 117 8.89 -7.42 8.93
N VAL A 118 8.01 -7.53 9.94
CA VAL A 118 8.04 -6.68 11.15
C VAL A 118 9.30 -6.92 11.97
N LEU A 119 9.67 -8.19 12.19
CA LEU A 119 10.84 -8.57 12.97
C LEU A 119 12.17 -8.30 12.25
N GLY A 120 12.13 -8.13 10.92
CA GLY A 120 13.27 -7.72 10.11
C GLY A 120 13.29 -6.22 9.77
N MET A 121 12.44 -5.41 10.41
CA MET A 121 12.55 -3.95 10.31
C MET A 121 13.81 -3.48 11.03
N THR A 122 14.50 -2.48 10.48
CA THR A 122 15.65 -1.85 11.10
C THR A 122 15.26 -0.57 11.81
N ALA A 123 16.11 -0.09 12.72
CA ALA A 123 16.04 1.23 13.34
C ALA A 123 16.51 2.35 12.39
N GLU A 124 17.11 2.01 11.25
CA GLU A 124 17.43 2.95 10.18
C GLU A 124 16.13 3.40 9.49
N HIS A 125 15.92 4.71 9.46
CA HIS A 125 14.75 5.31 8.84
C HIS A 125 15.05 6.73 8.37
N THR A 126 14.21 7.21 7.46
CA THR A 126 14.10 8.62 7.10
C THR A 126 12.68 9.09 7.35
N THR A 127 12.52 10.37 7.70
CA THR A 127 11.20 10.97 7.89
C THR A 127 10.98 12.01 6.81
N ALA A 128 9.99 11.77 5.95
CA ALA A 128 9.55 12.69 4.93
C ALA A 128 8.39 13.53 5.47
N THR A 129 8.54 14.85 5.48
CA THR A 129 7.49 15.79 5.93
C THR A 129 7.50 17.03 5.04
N ALA A 130 6.36 17.36 4.43
CA ALA A 130 6.15 18.63 3.72
C ALA A 130 5.35 19.62 4.59
N PRO A 131 5.46 20.94 4.36
CA PRO A 131 4.65 21.93 5.07
C PRO A 131 3.14 21.63 4.93
N GLY A 132 2.46 21.46 6.07
CA GLY A 132 1.02 21.15 6.11
C GLY A 132 0.66 19.66 6.03
N GLU A 133 1.62 18.78 5.74
CA GLU A 133 1.39 17.34 5.65
C GLU A 133 1.72 16.59 6.96
N LEU A 134 1.18 15.39 7.09
CA LEU A 134 1.52 14.48 8.18
C LEU A 134 2.85 13.78 7.87
N PRO A 135 3.75 13.63 8.85
CA PRO A 135 5.05 13.00 8.62
C PRO A 135 4.91 11.52 8.26
N ALA A 136 5.63 11.10 7.22
CA ALA A 136 5.74 9.72 6.79
C ALA A 136 7.14 9.19 7.12
N LEU A 137 7.20 8.09 7.86
CA LEU A 137 8.45 7.40 8.15
C LEU A 137 8.71 6.35 7.09
N VAL A 138 9.90 6.34 6.52
CA VAL A 138 10.36 5.34 5.55
C VAL A 138 11.47 4.51 6.20
N THR A 139 11.28 3.20 6.27
CA THR A 139 12.27 2.25 6.79
C THR A 139 12.42 1.07 5.84
N ARG A 140 13.47 0.27 5.98
CA ARG A 140 13.69 -0.91 5.14
C ARG A 140 12.97 -2.13 5.71
N GLY A 141 12.39 -2.92 4.81
CA GLY A 141 11.87 -4.26 5.08
C GLY A 141 12.53 -5.29 4.18
N SER A 142 12.60 -6.53 4.67
CA SER A 142 13.17 -7.64 3.90
C SER A 142 12.22 -8.83 3.75
N LYS A 143 12.25 -9.46 2.58
CA LYS A 143 11.60 -10.73 2.23
C LYS A 143 12.60 -11.61 1.47
N PRO A 144 13.53 -12.28 2.17
CA PRO A 144 14.62 -13.05 1.56
C PRO A 144 14.15 -14.07 0.51
N ARG A 145 12.97 -14.67 0.72
CA ARG A 145 12.33 -15.61 -0.21
C ARG A 145 12.01 -15.05 -1.62
N ARG A 146 12.12 -13.74 -1.85
CA ARG A 146 11.96 -13.11 -3.18
C ARG A 146 13.23 -13.13 -4.03
N GLY A 147 14.31 -13.68 -3.48
CA GLY A 147 15.62 -13.75 -4.11
C GLY A 147 16.47 -12.49 -3.86
N PRO A 148 17.77 -12.55 -4.16
CA PRO A 148 18.76 -11.56 -3.68
C PRO A 148 18.54 -10.14 -4.20
N ARG A 149 17.95 -9.99 -5.40
CA ARG A 149 17.74 -8.68 -6.04
C ARG A 149 16.38 -8.03 -5.72
N ARG A 150 15.48 -8.75 -5.03
CA ARG A 150 14.10 -8.31 -4.75
C ARG A 150 13.68 -8.57 -3.30
N SER A 151 14.64 -8.88 -2.45
CA SER A 151 14.40 -9.14 -1.03
C SER A 151 14.10 -7.85 -0.28
N GLU A 152 14.79 -6.78 -0.62
CA GLU A 152 14.62 -5.48 0.03
C GLU A 152 13.41 -4.73 -0.53
N MET A 153 12.75 -3.98 0.34
CA MET A 153 11.64 -3.11 0.01
C MET A 153 11.56 -1.96 1.00
N ASP A 154 11.10 -0.80 0.55
CA ASP A 154 10.78 0.31 1.44
C ASP A 154 9.40 0.12 2.09
N LEU A 155 9.33 0.43 3.37
CA LEU A 155 8.12 0.42 4.17
C LEU A 155 7.81 1.85 4.60
N ILE A 156 6.67 2.34 4.13
CA ILE A 156 6.17 3.67 4.49
C ILE A 156 5.17 3.50 5.65
N LEU A 157 5.47 4.11 6.79
CA LEU A 157 4.66 4.12 8.00
C LEU A 157 4.10 5.54 8.20
N SER A 158 2.79 5.69 8.06
CA SER A 158 2.11 6.97 8.23
C SER A 158 1.63 7.18 9.66
N THR A 159 1.62 8.43 10.11
CA THR A 159 0.88 8.85 11.30
C THR A 159 -0.59 9.17 10.97
N ARG A 160 -1.47 9.12 11.98
CA ARG A 160 -2.87 9.58 11.86
C ARG A 160 -3.09 11.00 12.37
N HIS A 161 -2.14 11.52 13.15
CA HIS A 161 -2.23 12.83 13.78
C HIS A 161 -0.84 13.46 13.83
N LYS A 162 -0.76 14.79 13.98
CA LYS A 162 0.53 15.43 14.23
C LYS A 162 1.15 14.86 15.53
N PRO A 163 2.44 14.48 15.52
CA PRO A 163 3.12 14.03 16.73
C PRO A 163 2.97 15.08 17.84
N ARG A 164 2.60 14.63 19.04
CA ARG A 164 2.54 15.50 20.21
C ARG A 164 3.72 15.19 21.11
N MET A 165 4.43 16.22 21.56
CA MET A 165 5.60 16.04 22.44
C MET A 165 5.23 15.43 23.80
N ASP A 166 3.97 15.57 24.24
CA ASP A 166 3.49 15.13 25.55
C ASP A 166 2.92 13.70 25.57
N ARG A 167 2.83 13.03 24.41
CA ARG A 167 2.08 11.76 24.33
C ARG A 167 2.57 10.82 23.24
N ASP A 168 2.82 9.57 23.63
CA ASP A 168 3.15 8.49 22.72
C ASP A 168 1.95 8.06 21.84
N ASP A 169 2.20 7.86 20.55
CA ASP A 169 1.18 7.42 19.58
C ASP A 169 1.20 5.91 19.35
N TYR A 170 0.33 5.20 20.09
CA TYR A 170 0.07 3.76 19.89
C TYR A 170 -1.05 3.48 18.87
N GLY A 171 -1.52 4.50 18.18
CA GLY A 171 -2.64 4.50 17.25
C GLY A 171 -2.23 4.59 15.77
N SER A 172 -0.95 4.82 15.48
CA SER A 172 -0.38 4.79 14.14
C SER A 172 0.83 3.85 14.04
N ALA A 173 1.19 3.46 12.82
CA ALA A 173 2.37 2.62 12.61
C ALA A 173 3.67 3.42 12.84
N HIS A 174 3.69 4.70 12.46
CA HIS A 174 4.79 5.62 12.72
C HIS A 174 5.03 5.75 14.24
N GLY A 175 4.01 6.10 15.02
CA GLY A 175 4.17 6.26 16.45
C GLY A 175 4.58 4.97 17.19
N VAL A 176 4.07 3.81 16.76
CA VAL A 176 4.52 2.52 17.31
C VAL A 176 5.98 2.23 16.94
N TYR A 177 6.44 2.67 15.77
CA TYR A 177 7.85 2.58 15.38
C TYR A 177 8.73 3.45 16.27
N ASP A 178 8.33 4.69 16.56
CA ASP A 178 9.06 5.59 17.47
C ASP A 178 9.19 5.00 18.88
N VAL A 179 8.11 4.39 19.39
CA VAL A 179 8.17 3.69 20.68
C VAL A 179 9.15 2.52 20.63
N ALA A 180 9.19 1.76 19.52
CA ALA A 180 10.14 0.66 19.35
C ALA A 180 11.60 1.16 19.29
N LEU A 181 11.83 2.30 18.63
CA LEU A 181 13.12 2.98 18.67
C LEU A 181 13.51 3.28 20.12
N GLU A 182 12.66 3.91 20.91
CA GLU A 182 13.03 4.28 22.28
C GLU A 182 13.28 3.07 23.18
N LEU A 183 12.40 2.06 23.12
CA LEU A 183 12.51 0.83 23.91
C LEU A 183 13.82 0.09 23.65
N GLY A 184 14.25 0.03 22.40
CA GLY A 184 15.46 -0.70 21.99
C GLY A 184 16.74 0.12 22.00
N ARG A 185 16.70 1.42 22.33
CA ARG A 185 17.80 2.38 22.12
C ARG A 185 19.15 1.86 22.62
N ASP A 186 19.22 1.48 23.88
CA ASP A 186 20.50 1.13 24.51
C ASP A 186 20.85 -0.34 24.25
N ALA A 187 19.85 -1.20 24.04
CA ALA A 187 20.08 -2.61 23.73
C ALA A 187 20.71 -2.80 22.35
N ARG A 188 20.38 -1.93 21.38
CA ARG A 188 20.88 -2.02 20.00
C ARG A 188 22.38 -1.81 19.87
N GLN A 189 23.03 -1.08 20.78
CA GLN A 189 24.49 -0.88 20.74
C GLN A 189 25.28 -2.19 20.94
N TYR A 190 24.63 -3.25 21.43
CA TYR A 190 25.23 -4.56 21.71
C TYR A 190 24.89 -5.61 20.65
N LEU A 191 24.33 -5.20 19.50
CA LEU A 191 23.98 -6.07 18.38
C LEU A 191 24.80 -5.69 17.15
N ASP A 192 25.09 -6.67 16.31
CA ASP A 192 25.81 -6.46 15.04
C ASP A 192 24.95 -5.77 13.98
N TYR A 193 23.62 -5.81 14.14
CA TYR A 193 22.66 -5.27 13.19
C TYR A 193 21.67 -4.31 13.87
N PRO A 194 21.21 -3.26 13.17
CA PRO A 194 20.32 -2.24 13.73
C PRO A 194 18.86 -2.72 13.75
N ASP A 195 18.59 -3.91 14.26
CA ASP A 195 17.23 -4.45 14.33
C ASP A 195 16.31 -3.57 15.19
N LEU A 196 15.10 -3.27 14.72
CA LEU A 196 14.17 -2.37 15.41
C LEU A 196 13.73 -2.93 16.76
N ILE A 197 13.30 -4.20 16.76
CA ILE A 197 12.71 -4.88 17.92
C ILE A 197 13.75 -5.79 18.55
N VAL A 198 14.18 -5.40 19.75
CA VAL A 198 15.25 -6.08 20.50
C VAL A 198 14.78 -6.35 21.92
N TYR A 199 15.34 -7.38 22.54
CA TYR A 199 15.12 -7.67 23.95
C TYR A 199 16.38 -8.22 24.60
N HIS A 200 16.41 -8.12 25.93
CA HIS A 200 17.40 -8.79 26.74
C HIS A 200 16.82 -10.09 27.32
N SER A 201 17.58 -11.18 27.22
CA SER A 201 17.24 -12.49 27.77
C SER A 201 18.24 -12.89 28.84
N PHE A 202 17.79 -12.86 30.09
CA PHE A 202 18.57 -13.38 31.21
C PHE A 202 18.41 -14.90 31.30
N SER A 203 19.28 -15.65 30.63
CA SER A 203 19.34 -17.11 30.84
C SER A 203 20.37 -17.43 31.93
N TYR A 204 20.02 -18.29 32.88
CA TYR A 204 21.00 -18.85 33.84
C TYR A 204 22.10 -19.67 33.13
N ARG A 205 21.86 -20.03 31.86
CA ARG A 205 22.84 -20.58 30.90
C ARG A 205 23.61 -19.50 30.13
N LEU A 206 23.72 -18.27 30.65
CA LEU A 206 24.74 -17.28 30.25
C LEU A 206 26.15 -17.71 30.71
N GLY A 207 26.44 -19.00 30.51
CA GLY A 207 27.74 -19.64 30.66
C GLY A 207 28.58 -19.58 29.39
N THR A 208 28.13 -18.90 28.34
CA THR A 208 28.98 -18.54 27.20
C THR A 208 29.79 -17.30 27.57
N PRO A 209 31.13 -17.39 27.66
CA PRO A 209 31.98 -16.22 27.80
C PRO A 209 31.70 -15.24 26.65
N GLY A 210 31.47 -13.96 26.97
CA GLY A 210 31.33 -12.89 25.97
C GLY A 210 29.92 -12.50 25.52
N SER A 211 28.84 -13.24 25.84
CA SER A 211 27.48 -12.84 25.44
C SER A 211 26.76 -12.01 26.53
N LEU A 212 26.32 -10.80 26.16
CA LEU A 212 25.53 -9.90 27.02
C LEU A 212 24.03 -10.24 27.08
N GLY A 213 23.54 -11.17 26.25
CA GLY A 213 22.15 -11.65 26.32
C GLY A 213 21.12 -10.87 25.50
N TYR A 214 21.55 -9.89 24.69
CA TYR A 214 20.69 -9.18 23.74
C TYR A 214 20.35 -10.03 22.53
N ARG A 215 19.08 -9.99 22.10
CA ARG A 215 18.50 -10.86 21.06
C ARG A 215 17.38 -10.16 20.31
N THR A 216 17.04 -10.71 19.15
CA THR A 216 15.84 -10.37 18.39
C THR A 216 14.79 -11.47 18.47
N PRO A 217 13.48 -11.15 18.43
CA PRO A 217 12.44 -12.17 18.44
C PRO A 217 12.48 -13.02 17.16
N ALA A 218 12.11 -14.29 17.28
CA ALA A 218 11.99 -15.19 16.14
C ALA A 218 10.53 -15.29 15.67
N VAL A 219 10.33 -15.61 14.38
CA VAL A 219 9.01 -15.87 13.82
C VAL A 219 8.38 -17.10 14.50
N GLY A 220 7.13 -16.99 14.94
CA GLY A 220 6.42 -18.13 15.52
C GLY A 220 5.10 -17.75 16.21
N LEU A 221 4.70 -18.60 17.15
CA LEU A 221 3.66 -18.33 18.15
C LEU A 221 4.25 -17.43 19.22
N PHE A 222 3.74 -16.21 19.32
CA PHE A 222 4.16 -15.27 20.34
C PHE A 222 3.68 -15.69 21.73
N CYS A 223 4.31 -15.13 22.76
CA CYS A 223 4.05 -15.40 24.16
C CYS A 223 2.57 -15.18 24.51
N PRO A 224 2.07 -15.90 25.52
CA PRO A 224 0.74 -15.66 26.05
C PRO A 224 0.55 -14.21 26.50
N LEU A 225 -0.61 -13.61 26.18
CA LEU A 225 -0.95 -12.26 26.64
C LEU A 225 -2.01 -12.34 27.75
N GLU A 226 -1.71 -11.81 28.93
CA GLU A 226 -2.66 -11.78 30.06
C GLU A 226 -3.99 -11.09 29.72
N GLY A 227 -3.94 -10.08 28.85
CA GLY A 227 -5.13 -9.37 28.39
C GLY A 227 -5.95 -10.10 27.33
N PHE A 228 -5.56 -11.31 26.91
CA PHE A 228 -6.22 -12.15 25.92
C PHE A 228 -6.31 -13.61 26.42
N PRO A 229 -7.18 -13.89 27.40
CA PRO A 229 -7.35 -15.23 27.95
C PRO A 229 -8.29 -16.10 27.11
N ASP A 230 -8.23 -17.41 27.33
CA ASP A 230 -9.21 -18.37 26.83
C ASP A 230 -10.48 -18.37 27.69
N LYS A 231 -11.39 -19.32 27.42
CA LYS A 231 -12.66 -19.47 28.15
C LYS A 231 -12.46 -19.80 29.62
N ASP A 232 -11.30 -20.35 29.99
CA ASP A 232 -10.94 -20.75 31.35
C ASP A 232 -10.08 -19.68 32.06
N GLY A 233 -9.89 -18.51 31.43
CA GLY A 233 -9.10 -17.42 31.99
C GLY A 233 -7.59 -17.56 31.78
N ILE A 234 -7.13 -18.57 31.03
CA ILE A 234 -5.70 -18.83 30.82
C ILE A 234 -5.20 -17.94 29.67
N PRO A 235 -4.12 -17.15 29.87
CA PRO A 235 -3.54 -16.33 28.80
C PRO A 235 -3.23 -17.13 27.53
N GLN A 236 -3.70 -16.66 26.37
CA GLN A 236 -3.49 -17.33 25.09
C GLN A 236 -2.29 -16.78 24.34
N ARG A 237 -1.59 -17.68 23.64
CA ARG A 237 -0.57 -17.33 22.64
C ARG A 237 -1.21 -16.69 21.41
N VAL A 238 -0.48 -15.76 20.81
CA VAL A 238 -0.92 -15.07 19.59
C VAL A 238 -0.22 -15.65 18.37
N ASP A 239 -1.00 -16.16 17.41
CA ASP A 239 -0.49 -16.66 16.14
C ASP A 239 -0.38 -15.51 15.13
N SER A 240 0.86 -15.19 14.76
CA SER A 240 1.18 -14.14 13.79
C SER A 240 0.50 -14.31 12.43
N ARG A 241 0.23 -15.55 12.00
CA ARG A 241 -0.43 -15.85 10.72
C ARG A 241 -1.92 -15.50 10.78
N ARG A 242 -2.56 -15.82 11.91
CA ARG A 242 -3.96 -15.45 12.18
C ARG A 242 -4.10 -13.93 12.28
N LEU A 243 -3.19 -13.24 12.97
CA LEU A 243 -3.17 -11.77 13.04
C LEU A 243 -3.10 -11.12 11.66
N ARG A 244 -2.16 -11.55 10.81
CA ARG A 244 -2.04 -11.02 9.45
C ARG A 244 -3.31 -11.27 8.65
N ARG A 245 -3.87 -12.48 8.74
CA ARG A 245 -5.10 -12.83 8.02
C ARG A 245 -6.25 -11.92 8.45
N THR A 246 -6.47 -11.76 9.76
CA THR A 246 -7.51 -10.86 10.30
C THR A 246 -7.33 -9.43 9.83
N PHE A 247 -6.10 -8.89 9.84
CA PHE A 247 -5.87 -7.54 9.33
C PHE A 247 -6.28 -7.41 7.85
N LEU A 248 -5.89 -8.36 7.02
CA LEU A 248 -6.17 -8.32 5.58
C LEU A 248 -7.66 -8.48 5.28
N GLU A 249 -8.38 -9.29 6.06
CA GLU A 249 -9.83 -9.44 5.96
C GLU A 249 -10.57 -8.17 6.44
N LEU A 250 -10.13 -7.54 7.54
CA LEU A 250 -10.74 -6.31 8.06
C LEU A 250 -10.48 -5.07 7.19
N HIS A 251 -9.27 -4.94 6.63
CA HIS A 251 -8.86 -3.74 5.90
C HIS A 251 -8.93 -3.87 4.38
N GLN A 252 -9.04 -5.08 3.85
CA GLN A 252 -9.30 -5.40 2.44
C GLN A 252 -8.39 -4.69 1.43
N ARG A 253 -7.16 -4.35 1.84
CA ARG A 253 -6.16 -3.69 1.00
C ARG A 253 -4.88 -4.51 0.91
N PRO A 254 -4.20 -4.55 -0.25
CA PRO A 254 -2.96 -5.32 -0.37
C PRO A 254 -1.87 -4.73 0.54
N VAL A 255 -1.27 -5.58 1.38
CA VAL A 255 -0.13 -5.19 2.22
C VAL A 255 1.12 -5.96 1.79
N ALA A 256 1.98 -5.26 1.05
CA ALA A 256 3.25 -5.77 0.52
C ALA A 256 3.08 -7.06 -0.32
N GLN A 257 1.93 -7.21 -0.98
CA GLN A 257 1.55 -8.30 -1.87
C GLN A 257 0.68 -7.75 -3.01
N THR A 258 0.47 -8.53 -4.07
CA THR A 258 -0.41 -8.11 -5.18
C THR A 258 -1.88 -8.25 -4.78
N SER A 259 -2.76 -7.53 -5.48
CA SER A 259 -4.21 -7.65 -5.32
C SER A 259 -4.71 -9.07 -5.63
N SER A 260 -4.11 -9.74 -6.62
CA SER A 260 -4.40 -11.13 -6.95
C SER A 260 -4.07 -12.08 -5.79
N THR A 261 -2.93 -11.91 -5.11
CA THR A 261 -2.59 -12.71 -3.92
C THR A 261 -3.54 -12.44 -2.76
N LEU A 262 -3.92 -11.17 -2.53
CA LEU A 262 -4.91 -10.83 -1.52
C LEU A 262 -6.23 -11.57 -1.76
N ALA A 263 -6.78 -11.43 -2.98
CA ALA A 263 -8.05 -12.03 -3.37
C ALA A 263 -8.00 -13.56 -3.25
N SER A 264 -7.05 -14.22 -3.92
CA SER A 264 -6.99 -15.69 -3.99
C SER A 264 -6.63 -16.38 -2.68
N THR A 265 -5.74 -15.80 -1.87
CA THR A 265 -5.18 -16.47 -0.68
C THR A 265 -5.93 -16.13 0.61
N TYR A 266 -6.41 -14.88 0.75
CA TYR A 266 -6.98 -14.38 1.99
C TYR A 266 -8.50 -14.20 1.91
N LEU A 267 -9.02 -13.67 0.79
CA LEU A 267 -10.44 -13.28 0.70
C LEU A 267 -11.34 -14.32 0.03
N ALA A 268 -10.83 -15.11 -0.93
CA ALA A 268 -11.62 -16.05 -1.74
C ALA A 268 -12.27 -17.20 -0.96
N ARG A 269 -11.86 -17.42 0.30
CA ARG A 269 -12.40 -18.49 1.15
C ARG A 269 -13.50 -18.00 2.10
N ASP A 270 -13.71 -16.69 2.23
CA ASP A 270 -14.72 -16.10 3.11
C ASP A 270 -15.94 -15.63 2.29
N ARG A 271 -16.94 -16.51 2.17
CA ARG A 271 -18.13 -16.29 1.33
C ARG A 271 -19.08 -15.22 1.89
N THR A 272 -18.99 -14.91 3.18
CA THR A 272 -19.84 -13.94 3.88
C THR A 272 -19.52 -12.48 3.55
N SER A 273 -18.38 -12.22 2.91
CA SER A 273 -17.88 -10.87 2.63
C SER A 273 -17.90 -10.51 1.12
N LEU A 274 -18.39 -11.42 0.25
CA LEU A 274 -18.42 -11.28 -1.21
C LEU A 274 -19.16 -10.05 -1.75
N HIS A 275 -20.25 -9.65 -1.11
CA HIS A 275 -21.01 -8.47 -1.54
C HIS A 275 -20.24 -7.17 -1.30
N THR A 276 -19.66 -7.01 -0.11
CA THR A 276 -18.79 -5.88 0.24
C THR A 276 -17.55 -5.84 -0.67
N TYR A 277 -17.02 -7.01 -1.08
CA TYR A 277 -15.92 -7.11 -2.04
C TYR A 277 -16.30 -6.60 -3.44
N GLN A 278 -17.51 -6.88 -3.91
CA GLN A 278 -17.99 -6.41 -5.21
C GLN A 278 -18.14 -4.89 -5.21
N ASP A 279 -18.66 -4.30 -4.14
CA ASP A 279 -18.92 -2.85 -4.10
C ASP A 279 -17.65 -2.01 -4.10
N VAL A 280 -16.60 -2.42 -3.37
CA VAL A 280 -15.31 -1.71 -3.34
C VAL A 280 -14.55 -1.86 -4.66
N VAL A 281 -14.51 -3.08 -5.21
CA VAL A 281 -13.88 -3.33 -6.52
C VAL A 281 -14.65 -2.62 -7.63
N ALA A 282 -15.99 -2.68 -7.61
CA ALA A 282 -16.84 -1.93 -8.54
C ALA A 282 -16.65 -0.43 -8.38
N GLY A 283 -16.52 0.09 -7.15
CA GLY A 283 -16.27 1.51 -6.90
C GLY A 283 -14.91 1.98 -7.45
N ALA A 284 -13.85 1.22 -7.21
CA ALA A 284 -12.50 1.53 -7.73
C ALA A 284 -12.44 1.42 -9.26
N LEU A 285 -13.02 0.36 -9.84
CA LEU A 285 -13.13 0.19 -11.29
C LEU A 285 -13.99 1.31 -11.91
N LYS A 286 -15.10 1.68 -11.28
CA LYS A 286 -15.96 2.78 -11.73
C LYS A 286 -15.23 4.13 -11.69
N GLY A 287 -14.43 4.39 -10.65
CA GLY A 287 -13.60 5.58 -10.58
C GLY A 287 -12.58 5.66 -11.71
N GLU A 288 -11.91 4.55 -12.01
CA GLU A 288 -10.93 4.48 -13.09
C GLU A 288 -11.58 4.57 -14.48
N VAL A 289 -12.70 3.89 -14.68
CA VAL A 289 -13.51 4.01 -15.92
C VAL A 289 -13.97 5.46 -16.11
N ASN A 290 -14.42 6.14 -15.05
CA ASN A 290 -14.84 7.54 -15.13
C ASN A 290 -13.67 8.47 -15.47
N ARG A 291 -12.48 8.22 -14.91
CA ARG A 291 -11.27 8.99 -15.25
C ARG A 291 -10.92 8.83 -16.73
N ILE A 292 -10.86 7.59 -17.22
CA ILE A 292 -10.59 7.30 -18.64
C ILE A 292 -11.67 7.91 -19.54
N ARG A 293 -12.95 7.84 -19.15
CA ARG A 293 -14.04 8.51 -19.88
C ARG A 293 -13.85 10.02 -19.93
N ALA A 294 -13.50 10.67 -18.82
CA ALA A 294 -13.25 12.11 -18.77
C ALA A 294 -12.03 12.51 -19.62
N GLU A 295 -10.94 11.75 -19.55
CA GLU A 295 -9.73 11.96 -20.37
C GLU A 295 -10.00 11.77 -21.85
N ASN A 296 -10.86 10.82 -22.24
CA ASN A 296 -11.24 10.66 -23.63
C ASN A 296 -12.25 11.73 -24.07
N LEU A 297 -13.19 12.17 -23.23
CA LEU A 297 -14.12 13.25 -23.57
C LEU A 297 -13.42 14.59 -23.81
N SER A 298 -12.31 14.86 -23.13
CA SER A 298 -11.48 16.05 -23.37
C SER A 298 -10.83 16.08 -24.76
N ARG A 299 -10.91 14.98 -25.52
CA ARG A 299 -10.44 14.84 -26.91
C ARG A 299 -11.54 15.11 -27.94
N THR A 300 -12.52 15.92 -27.57
CA THR A 300 -13.67 16.29 -28.42
C THR A 300 -13.72 17.80 -28.58
N LEU A 301 -13.62 18.28 -29.82
CA LEU A 301 -13.76 19.69 -30.17
C LEU A 301 -15.24 20.06 -30.21
N SER A 302 -15.57 21.23 -29.69
CA SER A 302 -16.88 21.86 -29.84
C SER A 302 -16.93 22.76 -31.09
N ASP A 303 -18.14 23.15 -31.52
CA ASP A 303 -18.30 24.17 -32.56
C ASP A 303 -17.63 25.51 -32.18
N GLU A 304 -17.58 25.82 -30.89
CA GLU A 304 -16.87 27.00 -30.39
C GLU A 304 -15.35 26.86 -30.53
N ASP A 305 -14.79 25.69 -30.23
CA ASP A 305 -13.36 25.41 -30.44
C ASP A 305 -12.97 25.50 -31.91
N CYS A 306 -13.80 24.93 -32.80
CA CYS A 306 -13.58 24.99 -34.24
C CYS A 306 -13.63 26.44 -34.77
N ARG A 307 -14.57 27.27 -34.28
CA ARG A 307 -14.62 28.70 -34.63
C ARG A 307 -13.44 29.48 -34.06
N ALA A 308 -13.11 29.27 -32.78
CA ALA A 308 -12.02 29.96 -32.10
C ALA A 308 -10.65 29.62 -32.73
N ALA A 309 -10.49 28.43 -33.33
CA ALA A 309 -9.27 28.06 -34.03
C ALA A 309 -8.97 28.93 -35.26
N LEU A 310 -9.96 29.64 -35.82
CA LEU A 310 -9.75 30.61 -36.91
C LEU A 310 -8.94 31.82 -36.44
N ASP A 311 -9.15 32.23 -35.18
CA ASP A 311 -8.50 33.42 -34.59
C ASP A 311 -7.26 33.04 -33.75
N ASP A 312 -7.32 31.94 -32.99
CA ASP A 312 -6.23 31.44 -32.12
C ASP A 312 -6.01 29.93 -32.26
N ALA A 313 -5.52 29.52 -33.43
CA ALA A 313 -5.13 28.13 -33.67
C ALA A 313 -4.08 27.59 -32.68
N ALA A 314 -3.20 28.45 -32.15
CA ALA A 314 -2.14 28.02 -31.24
C ALA A 314 -2.69 27.68 -29.84
N GLY A 315 -3.61 28.50 -29.32
CA GLY A 315 -4.30 28.25 -28.06
C GLY A 315 -5.15 26.98 -28.11
N ILE A 316 -5.91 26.78 -29.19
CA ILE A 316 -6.71 25.57 -29.38
C ILE A 316 -5.81 24.33 -29.53
N ALA A 317 -4.71 24.41 -30.30
CA ALA A 317 -3.79 23.28 -30.44
C ALA A 317 -3.20 22.86 -29.09
N LYS A 318 -2.82 23.84 -28.25
CA LYS A 318 -2.34 23.60 -26.90
C LYS A 318 -3.42 22.98 -26.00
N LYS A 319 -4.67 23.44 -26.08
CA LYS A 319 -5.82 22.88 -25.33
C LYS A 319 -5.98 21.38 -25.57
N PHE A 320 -5.80 20.96 -26.82
CA PHE A 320 -5.91 19.54 -27.21
C PHE A 320 -4.57 18.81 -27.25
N GLY A 321 -3.46 19.41 -26.81
CA GLY A 321 -2.16 18.74 -26.74
C GLY A 321 -1.60 18.32 -28.10
N VAL A 322 -1.87 19.08 -29.15
CA VAL A 322 -1.37 18.84 -30.52
C VAL A 322 -0.60 20.06 -31.04
N SER A 323 0.14 19.91 -32.13
CA SER A 323 0.76 21.06 -32.81
C SER A 323 -0.27 21.84 -33.63
N LYS A 324 0.06 23.09 -33.97
CA LYS A 324 -0.80 23.94 -34.82
C LYS A 324 -1.00 23.32 -36.20
N GLU A 325 0.05 22.70 -36.74
CA GLU A 325 0.04 22.03 -38.04
C GLU A 325 -0.90 20.83 -38.02
N ILE A 326 -0.82 20.01 -36.98
CA ILE A 326 -1.70 18.86 -36.76
C ILE A 326 -3.15 19.32 -36.62
N LEU A 327 -3.42 20.34 -35.78
CA LEU A 327 -4.77 20.90 -35.64
C LEU A 327 -5.31 21.39 -36.99
N GLY A 328 -4.48 22.05 -37.80
CA GLY A 328 -4.86 22.46 -39.15
C GLY A 328 -5.26 21.28 -40.04
N GLN A 329 -4.49 20.18 -40.03
CA GLN A 329 -4.84 18.98 -40.81
C GLN A 329 -6.14 18.34 -40.31
N VAL A 330 -6.34 18.30 -38.99
CA VAL A 330 -7.57 17.85 -38.33
C VAL A 330 -8.77 18.67 -38.81
N LEU A 331 -8.75 20.01 -38.70
CA LEU A 331 -9.87 20.86 -39.13
C LEU A 331 -10.20 20.79 -40.64
N THR A 332 -9.22 20.44 -41.48
CA THR A 332 -9.44 20.21 -42.93
C THR A 332 -10.00 18.83 -43.27
N GLY A 333 -10.09 17.92 -42.30
CA GLY A 333 -10.53 16.53 -42.51
C GLY A 333 -9.46 15.60 -43.07
N ARG A 334 -8.21 16.05 -43.23
CA ARG A 334 -7.17 15.22 -43.84
C ARG A 334 -6.71 14.05 -42.96
N PHE A 335 -6.88 14.18 -41.64
CA PHE A 335 -6.52 13.15 -40.67
C PHE A 335 -7.69 12.25 -40.28
N ASP A 336 -8.83 12.40 -40.97
CA ASP A 336 -10.00 11.59 -40.71
C ASP A 336 -9.73 10.12 -40.97
N THR A 337 -10.15 9.32 -39.99
CA THR A 337 -10.39 7.89 -40.15
C THR A 337 -11.87 7.70 -40.46
N VAL A 338 -12.54 6.69 -39.87
CA VAL A 338 -13.96 6.48 -40.12
C VAL A 338 -14.80 7.52 -39.38
N GLY A 339 -14.65 7.64 -38.05
CA GLY A 339 -15.51 8.50 -37.22
C GLY A 339 -14.74 9.50 -36.36
N THR A 340 -13.44 9.66 -36.57
CA THR A 340 -12.54 10.49 -35.75
C THR A 340 -11.35 10.96 -36.58
N ALA A 341 -10.55 11.91 -36.11
CA ALA A 341 -9.28 12.28 -36.72
C ALA A 341 -8.09 11.73 -35.92
N CYS A 342 -7.19 10.97 -36.56
CA CYS A 342 -6.00 10.41 -35.92
C CYS A 342 -4.84 11.40 -35.98
N VAL A 343 -4.38 11.90 -34.82
CA VAL A 343 -3.30 12.89 -34.75
C VAL A 343 -1.91 12.29 -34.58
N ASP A 344 -1.83 11.01 -34.22
CA ASP A 344 -0.58 10.29 -34.04
C ASP A 344 -0.77 8.80 -34.31
N ASN A 345 -0.47 8.38 -35.54
CA ASN A 345 -0.64 6.99 -35.95
C ASN A 345 0.54 6.08 -35.56
N GLN A 346 1.59 6.59 -34.91
CA GLN A 346 2.77 5.81 -34.53
C GLN A 346 2.81 5.47 -33.04
N HIS A 347 2.01 6.14 -32.22
CA HIS A 347 2.00 5.96 -30.76
C HIS A 347 0.68 5.43 -30.21
N SER A 348 -0.13 4.78 -31.04
CA SER A 348 -1.35 4.11 -30.61
C SER A 348 -1.05 3.07 -29.52
N PRO A 349 -1.79 3.04 -28.40
CA PRO A 349 -1.60 2.03 -27.35
C PRO A 349 -2.04 0.62 -27.79
N TYR A 350 -2.67 0.49 -28.96
CA TYR A 350 -3.20 -0.76 -29.51
C TYR A 350 -2.30 -1.39 -30.57
N SER A 351 -1.13 -0.80 -30.84
CA SER A 351 -0.16 -1.31 -31.83
C SER A 351 1.27 -1.11 -31.32
N GLU A 352 2.24 -1.68 -32.04
CA GLU A 352 3.66 -1.54 -31.71
C GLU A 352 4.08 -0.06 -31.81
N GLN A 353 4.74 0.44 -30.76
CA GLN A 353 5.16 1.84 -30.68
C GLN A 353 6.20 2.18 -31.77
N GLY A 354 6.05 3.34 -32.40
CA GLY A 354 6.91 3.82 -33.49
C GLY A 354 6.57 3.25 -34.88
N LYS A 355 5.53 2.41 -35.01
CA LYS A 355 5.05 1.87 -36.29
C LYS A 355 3.63 2.35 -36.59
N PRO A 356 3.24 2.45 -37.87
CA PRO A 356 1.86 2.75 -38.23
C PRO A 356 0.86 1.80 -37.55
N CYS A 357 -0.15 2.38 -36.92
CA CYS A 357 -1.20 1.67 -36.21
C CYS A 357 -1.96 0.73 -37.14
N THR A 358 -2.09 -0.53 -36.74
CA THR A 358 -2.85 -1.58 -37.44
C THR A 358 -4.12 -2.00 -36.70
N ALA A 359 -4.43 -1.31 -35.60
CA ALA A 359 -5.63 -1.57 -34.81
C ALA A 359 -6.92 -1.27 -35.61
N SER A 360 -7.99 -1.97 -35.25
CA SER A 360 -9.34 -1.71 -35.78
C SER A 360 -9.73 -0.24 -35.64
N PHE A 361 -10.36 0.33 -36.67
CA PHE A 361 -10.87 1.70 -36.60
C PHE A 361 -11.96 1.90 -35.55
N LEU A 362 -12.61 0.83 -35.05
CA LEU A 362 -13.50 0.93 -33.89
C LEU A 362 -12.76 1.37 -32.63
N LEU A 363 -11.49 0.99 -32.48
CA LEU A 363 -10.64 1.40 -31.35
C LEU A 363 -10.23 2.87 -31.44
N CYS A 364 -10.33 3.49 -32.62
CA CYS A 364 -10.09 4.94 -32.75
C CYS A 364 -11.06 5.76 -31.89
N LEU A 365 -12.27 5.26 -31.62
CA LEU A 365 -13.24 5.97 -30.79
C LEU A 365 -12.74 6.16 -29.34
N THR A 366 -11.97 5.20 -28.83
CA THR A 366 -11.43 5.20 -27.45
C THR A 366 -9.93 5.50 -27.38
N CYS A 367 -9.28 5.76 -28.52
CA CYS A 367 -7.85 5.98 -28.59
C CYS A 367 -7.47 7.40 -28.15
N PRO A 368 -6.44 7.58 -27.30
CA PRO A 368 -5.95 8.91 -26.92
C PRO A 368 -5.38 9.68 -28.12
N CYS A 369 -4.93 9.00 -29.17
CA CYS A 369 -4.42 9.61 -30.41
C CYS A 369 -5.53 10.12 -31.34
N SER A 370 -6.80 9.94 -30.99
CA SER A 370 -7.93 10.40 -31.80
C SER A 370 -8.51 11.69 -31.27
N LEU A 371 -9.00 12.54 -32.17
CA LEU A 371 -9.82 13.71 -31.89
C LEU A 371 -11.20 13.54 -32.54
N THR A 372 -12.25 13.98 -31.84
CA THR A 372 -13.59 14.12 -32.42
C THR A 372 -13.88 15.57 -32.71
N GLU A 373 -14.55 15.84 -33.84
CA GLU A 373 -15.01 17.16 -34.25
C GLU A 373 -16.51 17.13 -34.52
N PRO A 374 -17.20 18.27 -34.48
CA PRO A 374 -18.64 18.34 -34.75
C PRO A 374 -19.04 17.72 -36.09
N ARG A 375 -18.19 17.84 -37.12
CA ARG A 375 -18.41 17.21 -38.44
C ARG A 375 -18.44 15.68 -38.42
N HIS A 376 -17.88 15.03 -37.40
CA HIS A 376 -17.96 13.58 -37.23
C HIS A 376 -19.28 13.12 -36.60
N VAL A 377 -20.07 14.03 -36.03
CA VAL A 377 -21.30 13.69 -35.30
C VAL A 377 -22.31 12.90 -36.13
N PRO A 378 -22.60 13.24 -37.41
CA PRO A 378 -23.53 12.47 -38.23
C PRO A 378 -23.10 11.01 -38.43
N ILE A 379 -21.85 10.76 -38.82
CA ILE A 379 -21.34 9.39 -39.00
C ILE A 379 -21.26 8.63 -37.67
N GLN A 380 -20.92 9.31 -36.56
CA GLN A 380 -20.93 8.70 -35.22
C GLN A 380 -22.34 8.30 -34.76
N ALA A 381 -23.36 9.13 -35.03
CA ALA A 381 -24.76 8.83 -34.75
C ALA A 381 -25.26 7.65 -35.59
N LEU A 382 -24.86 7.59 -36.86
CA LEU A 382 -25.13 6.45 -37.74
C LEU A 382 -24.47 5.16 -37.22
N MET A 383 -23.19 5.22 -36.83
CA MET A 383 -22.49 4.07 -36.23
C MET A 383 -23.22 3.55 -35.00
N LEU A 384 -23.61 4.44 -34.08
CA LEU A 384 -24.32 4.04 -32.86
C LEU A 384 -25.67 3.39 -33.16
N THR A 385 -26.39 3.91 -34.16
CA THR A 385 -27.67 3.34 -34.61
C THR A 385 -27.48 1.91 -35.12
N GLU A 386 -26.51 1.68 -36.01
CA GLU A 386 -26.23 0.34 -36.53
C GLU A 386 -25.69 -0.62 -35.47
N LEU A 387 -24.85 -0.14 -34.55
CA LEU A 387 -24.37 -0.93 -33.42
C LEU A 387 -25.53 -1.38 -32.51
N ARG A 388 -26.47 -0.47 -32.21
CA ARG A 388 -27.68 -0.81 -31.44
C ARG A 388 -28.57 -1.82 -32.16
N ARG A 389 -28.70 -1.73 -33.48
CA ARG A 389 -29.43 -2.73 -34.28
C ARG A 389 -28.76 -4.11 -34.21
N ARG A 390 -27.43 -4.16 -34.35
CA ARG A 390 -26.65 -5.41 -34.22
C ARG A 390 -26.72 -6.01 -32.83
N ARG A 391 -26.75 -5.20 -31.77
CA ARG A 391 -26.84 -5.68 -30.38
C ARG A 391 -28.05 -6.59 -30.16
N ILE A 392 -29.18 -6.32 -30.82
CA ILE A 392 -30.43 -7.10 -30.71
C ILE A 392 -30.22 -8.54 -31.20
N GLN A 393 -29.35 -8.75 -32.17
CA GLN A 393 -29.15 -10.03 -32.86
C GLN A 393 -27.88 -10.76 -32.39
N MET A 394 -27.20 -10.27 -31.35
CA MET A 394 -25.87 -10.73 -30.93
C MET A 394 -25.85 -11.29 -29.50
N PRO A 395 -25.16 -12.43 -29.27
CA PRO A 395 -24.90 -12.92 -27.91
C PRO A 395 -24.15 -11.86 -27.07
N PRO A 396 -24.50 -11.68 -25.78
CA PRO A 396 -23.86 -10.66 -24.92
C PRO A 396 -22.33 -10.76 -24.87
N SER A 397 -21.78 -11.96 -24.79
CA SER A 397 -20.32 -12.18 -24.73
C SER A 397 -19.58 -11.70 -25.97
N HIS A 398 -20.19 -11.81 -27.16
CA HIS A 398 -19.59 -11.34 -28.40
C HIS A 398 -19.66 -9.81 -28.53
N TRP A 399 -20.76 -9.21 -28.05
CA TRP A 399 -20.92 -7.76 -27.98
C TRP A 399 -19.90 -7.11 -27.05
N ASP A 400 -19.74 -7.66 -25.84
CA ASP A 400 -18.88 -7.09 -24.80
C ASP A 400 -17.42 -7.02 -25.23
N HIS A 401 -16.95 -8.01 -26.00
CA HIS A 401 -15.58 -8.07 -26.45
C HIS A 401 -15.24 -7.06 -27.56
N ARG A 402 -16.17 -6.78 -28.46
CA ARG A 402 -15.88 -6.05 -29.71
C ARG A 402 -16.53 -4.68 -29.82
N PHE A 403 -17.78 -4.55 -29.39
CA PHE A 403 -18.61 -3.38 -29.74
C PHE A 403 -19.01 -2.53 -28.54
N ALA A 404 -19.08 -3.11 -27.32
CA ALA A 404 -19.51 -2.38 -26.14
C ALA A 404 -18.67 -1.12 -25.83
N PRO A 405 -17.32 -1.15 -25.90
CA PRO A 405 -16.52 0.05 -25.62
C PRO A 405 -16.77 1.18 -26.63
N ALA A 406 -16.88 0.83 -27.92
CA ALA A 406 -17.16 1.77 -29.00
C ALA A 406 -18.56 2.39 -28.87
N ALA A 407 -19.59 1.58 -28.60
CA ALA A 407 -20.95 2.06 -28.44
C ALA A 407 -21.09 3.01 -27.23
N ALA A 408 -20.53 2.65 -26.08
CA ALA A 408 -20.55 3.49 -24.88
C ALA A 408 -19.85 4.84 -25.12
N ARG A 409 -18.76 4.83 -25.89
CA ARG A 409 -18.04 6.04 -26.25
C ARG A 409 -18.83 6.94 -27.18
N LEU A 410 -19.49 6.38 -28.19
CA LEU A 410 -20.38 7.15 -29.08
C LEU A 410 -21.52 7.78 -28.29
N GLU A 411 -22.11 7.07 -27.33
CA GLU A 411 -23.13 7.62 -26.43
C GLU A 411 -22.60 8.82 -25.63
N ASP A 412 -21.44 8.67 -24.98
CA ASP A 412 -20.84 9.74 -24.18
C ASP A 412 -20.54 10.99 -25.04
N VAL A 413 -20.02 10.82 -26.26
CA VAL A 413 -19.67 11.91 -27.18
C VAL A 413 -20.92 12.60 -27.74
N LEU A 414 -21.91 11.84 -28.21
CA LEU A 414 -23.15 12.40 -28.75
C LEU A 414 -23.95 13.12 -27.67
N GLN A 415 -23.93 12.61 -26.44
CA GLN A 415 -24.51 13.31 -25.29
C GLN A 415 -23.78 14.63 -24.99
N LEU A 416 -22.45 14.63 -25.00
CA LEU A 416 -21.65 15.84 -24.77
C LEU A 416 -21.93 16.93 -25.83
N GLN A 417 -22.15 16.52 -27.07
CA GLN A 417 -22.49 17.41 -28.19
C GLN A 417 -23.97 17.79 -28.22
N HIS A 418 -24.78 17.31 -27.27
CA HIS A 418 -26.24 17.50 -27.25
C HIS A 418 -26.92 17.06 -28.57
N ALA A 419 -26.37 16.02 -29.22
CA ALA A 419 -26.83 15.52 -30.50
C ALA A 419 -28.07 14.62 -30.35
N ASP A 420 -29.11 14.88 -31.14
CA ASP A 420 -30.20 13.91 -31.32
C ASP A 420 -29.73 12.82 -32.29
N ILE A 421 -29.60 11.60 -31.80
CA ILE A 421 -29.03 10.48 -32.55
C ILE A 421 -29.80 10.21 -33.84
N ALA A 422 -31.13 10.26 -33.80
CA ALA A 422 -31.95 9.95 -34.98
C ALA A 422 -31.83 11.05 -36.04
N VAL A 423 -31.86 12.31 -35.60
CA VAL A 423 -31.69 13.46 -36.48
C VAL A 423 -30.29 13.49 -37.10
N GLU A 424 -29.23 13.34 -36.31
CA GLU A 424 -27.87 13.38 -36.82
C GLU A 424 -27.54 12.17 -37.70
N ALA A 425 -28.04 10.96 -37.36
CA ALA A 425 -27.87 9.80 -38.23
C ALA A 425 -28.53 9.99 -39.60
N SER A 426 -29.68 10.68 -39.66
CA SER A 426 -30.35 11.02 -40.94
C SER A 426 -29.58 12.04 -41.79
N ARG A 427 -28.61 12.75 -41.21
CA ARG A 427 -27.73 13.71 -41.91
C ARG A 427 -26.45 13.04 -42.43
N ALA A 428 -26.20 11.78 -42.08
CA ALA A 428 -25.04 11.05 -42.58
C ALA A 428 -25.15 10.85 -44.10
N SER A 429 -24.03 10.98 -44.79
CA SER A 429 -23.95 10.86 -46.25
C SER A 429 -24.01 9.40 -46.72
N ASP A 430 -24.21 9.19 -48.03
CA ASP A 430 -24.08 7.86 -48.64
C ASP A 430 -22.66 7.28 -48.50
N GLN A 431 -21.65 8.15 -48.43
CA GLN A 431 -20.27 7.75 -48.15
C GLN A 431 -20.14 7.26 -46.71
N ASP A 432 -20.75 7.94 -45.75
CA ASP A 432 -20.75 7.53 -44.34
C ASP A 432 -21.42 6.17 -44.16
N ASN A 433 -22.57 5.96 -44.83
CA ASN A 433 -23.25 4.66 -44.84
C ASN A 433 -22.35 3.52 -45.34
N ARG A 434 -21.62 3.73 -46.44
CA ARG A 434 -20.67 2.74 -46.96
C ARG A 434 -19.52 2.49 -46.00
N LEU A 435 -18.95 3.54 -45.41
CA LEU A 435 -17.85 3.44 -44.46
C LEU A 435 -18.24 2.70 -43.18
N VAL A 436 -19.41 3.02 -42.61
CA VAL A 436 -19.93 2.34 -41.42
C VAL A 436 -20.23 0.87 -41.71
N HIS A 437 -20.83 0.57 -42.87
CA HIS A 437 -21.06 -0.82 -43.27
C HIS A 437 -19.75 -1.60 -43.38
N ALA A 438 -18.77 -1.08 -44.13
CA ALA A 438 -17.46 -1.71 -44.31
C ALA A 438 -16.71 -1.89 -42.97
N LEU A 439 -16.78 -0.91 -42.07
CA LEU A 439 -16.19 -1.00 -40.74
C LEU A 439 -16.80 -2.16 -39.93
N LEU A 440 -18.12 -2.25 -39.91
CA LEU A 440 -18.81 -3.24 -39.07
C LEU A 440 -18.76 -4.66 -39.66
N GLU A 441 -18.58 -4.80 -40.97
CA GLU A 441 -18.29 -6.07 -41.66
C GLU A 441 -16.81 -6.46 -41.67
N ASN A 442 -15.94 -5.68 -41.01
CA ASN A 442 -14.49 -5.92 -40.93
C ASN A 442 -13.72 -5.77 -42.24
N GLU A 443 -14.30 -5.10 -43.25
CA GLU A 443 -13.71 -4.93 -44.58
C GLU A 443 -12.60 -3.86 -44.60
N LEU A 444 -12.49 -3.04 -43.55
CA LEU A 444 -11.50 -1.98 -43.40
C LEU A 444 -10.27 -2.41 -42.57
N GLU A 445 -10.26 -3.63 -42.04
CA GLU A 445 -9.16 -4.12 -41.23
C GLU A 445 -8.06 -4.74 -42.10
N ILE A 446 -6.80 -4.52 -41.72
CA ILE A 446 -5.65 -5.11 -42.42
C ILE A 446 -5.60 -6.62 -42.08
N PRO A 447 -5.38 -7.52 -43.07
CA PRO A 447 -5.35 -8.96 -42.84
C PRO A 447 -4.38 -9.46 -41.77
#